data_AF-A0A6G1QZD5-F1
#
_entry.id   AF-A0A6G1QZD5-F1
#
_cell.length_a   1.000
_cell.length_b   1.000
_cell.length_c   1.000
_cell.angle_alpha   90.00
_cell.angle_beta   90.00
_cell.angle_gamma   90.00
#
_symmetry.space_group_name_H-M   'P 1'
#
loop_
_entity.id
_entity.type
_entity.pdbx_description
1 polymer ?
#
loop_
_entity_poly.entity_id
_entity_poly.type
_entity_poly.pdbx_seq_one_letter_code
_entity_poly.pdbx_strand_id
1 'polypeptide(L)'
;MSVEILATFSVLLLISRTMAQDCSQSCTCPADPPPCSVGTSLVLDGCGCCKVCARQLGEPCSMLEPCDHHKELYCDYALLSDTQTGICMAQEGQTCDLGGVIYRSGESFQPNCKHHCVCMNGEIGCVPMCASDIRLPSPDCPYPRRIQIPGKCCEEWVCEEIPQDHHYQSVIAVFRKAPPNGLLTESPRDNCIVQTTEWSECSATCGMGVSSRVTNDNQHCQLERQSRICMVRPCNSQQEKEIKKGKKCVRTPKAQRAMRFELSGCSSARLYKPKFCGVCTDNRCCTPHSTITAEVEFRCPEGDIFMKKMMFIKTCSCHHDCPQDNDIFLASNTRKMNGDYDNDM
;
A
#
# COMPACT_ATOMS: atom_id res chain seq x y z
N MET A 1 65.32 -14.18 -28.45
CA MET A 1 64.56 -13.14 -27.73
C MET A 1 63.11 -12.95 -28.22
N SER A 2 62.62 -13.69 -29.23
CA SER A 2 61.27 -13.44 -29.79
C SER A 2 60.22 -14.52 -29.48
N VAL A 3 60.58 -15.60 -28.76
CA VAL A 3 59.65 -16.71 -28.45
C VAL A 3 59.15 -16.65 -27.00
N GLU A 4 60.00 -16.21 -26.05
CA GLU A 4 59.60 -16.09 -24.64
C GLU A 4 58.67 -14.89 -24.35
N ILE A 5 58.69 -13.86 -25.22
CA ILE A 5 57.80 -12.69 -25.09
C ILE A 5 56.37 -13.02 -25.55
N LEU A 6 56.18 -13.95 -26.51
CA LEU A 6 54.84 -14.40 -26.91
C LEU A 6 54.19 -15.32 -25.87
N ALA A 7 54.98 -16.16 -25.20
CA ALA A 7 54.47 -17.06 -24.16
C ALA A 7 53.99 -16.29 -22.92
N THR A 8 54.70 -15.23 -22.53
CA THR A 8 54.34 -14.38 -21.38
C THR A 8 53.10 -13.53 -21.65
N PHE A 9 52.93 -13.00 -22.87
CA PHE A 9 51.69 -12.31 -23.28
C PHE A 9 50.47 -13.25 -23.31
N SER A 10 50.66 -14.51 -23.72
CA SER A 10 49.59 -15.51 -23.77
C SER A 10 49.13 -15.94 -22.37
N VAL A 11 50.05 -15.99 -21.40
CA VAL A 11 49.72 -16.28 -19.98
C VAL A 11 49.05 -15.08 -19.30
N LEU A 12 49.44 -13.84 -19.62
CA LEU A 12 48.77 -12.63 -19.12
C LEU A 12 47.36 -12.43 -19.69
N LEU A 13 47.08 -12.87 -20.92
CA LEU A 13 45.72 -12.88 -21.50
C LEU A 13 44.83 -14.00 -20.92
N LEU A 14 45.40 -15.03 -20.31
CA LEU A 14 44.66 -16.11 -19.66
C LEU A 14 44.29 -15.82 -18.19
N ILE A 15 44.96 -14.86 -17.54
CA ILE A 15 44.73 -14.53 -16.12
C ILE A 15 43.68 -13.41 -15.94
N SER A 16 43.29 -12.69 -17.00
CA SER A 16 42.24 -11.67 -16.95
C SER A 16 40.81 -12.22 -16.96
N ARG A 17 40.61 -13.55 -16.91
CA ARG A 17 39.29 -14.14 -16.68
C ARG A 17 39.01 -14.19 -15.17
N THR A 18 38.97 -13.02 -14.55
CA THR A 18 38.22 -12.86 -13.30
C THR A 18 36.78 -13.21 -13.62
N MET A 19 36.26 -14.21 -12.93
CA MET A 19 34.87 -14.66 -13.04
C MET A 19 33.93 -13.55 -12.56
N ALA A 20 33.63 -12.59 -13.42
CA ALA A 20 32.32 -11.97 -13.42
C ALA A 20 31.41 -13.00 -14.10
N GLN A 21 30.46 -13.56 -13.36
CA GLN A 21 29.45 -14.44 -13.94
C GLN A 21 28.64 -13.58 -14.93
N ASP A 22 28.98 -13.80 -16.20
CA ASP A 22 28.66 -12.94 -17.34
C ASP A 22 27.16 -13.10 -17.68
N CYS A 23 26.37 -12.04 -17.54
CA CYS A 23 24.96 -11.99 -17.97
C CYS A 23 24.87 -11.95 -19.52
N SER A 24 25.58 -12.84 -20.22
CA SER A 24 25.76 -12.85 -21.68
C SER A 24 24.86 -13.83 -22.44
N GLN A 25 23.93 -14.49 -21.75
CA GLN A 25 22.96 -15.41 -22.36
C GLN A 25 21.65 -14.67 -22.70
N SER A 26 21.07 -14.96 -23.86
CA SER A 26 19.70 -14.55 -24.19
C SER A 26 18.73 -15.14 -23.18
N CYS A 27 18.07 -14.28 -22.41
CA CYS A 27 17.27 -14.72 -21.28
C CYS A 27 16.08 -15.56 -21.72
N THR A 28 15.97 -16.74 -21.13
CA THR A 28 14.83 -17.65 -21.33
C THR A 28 13.97 -17.61 -20.09
N CYS A 29 13.03 -16.67 -20.06
CA CYS A 29 12.12 -16.49 -18.92
C CYS A 29 10.78 -17.18 -19.18
N PRO A 30 10.11 -17.72 -18.14
CA PRO A 30 8.72 -18.14 -18.24
C PRO A 30 7.83 -17.00 -18.75
N ALA A 31 6.82 -17.31 -19.57
CA ALA A 31 5.91 -16.30 -20.11
C ALA A 31 5.07 -15.63 -19.00
N ASP A 32 4.65 -16.41 -18.01
CA ASP A 32 3.93 -15.91 -16.84
C ASP A 32 4.86 -15.86 -15.62
N PRO A 33 4.83 -14.77 -14.83
CA PRO A 33 5.64 -14.65 -13.63
C PRO A 33 5.23 -15.68 -12.56
N PRO A 34 6.18 -16.15 -11.73
CA PRO A 34 5.89 -17.11 -10.68
C PRO A 34 4.93 -16.54 -9.63
N PRO A 35 3.98 -17.34 -9.11
CA PRO A 35 3.12 -16.92 -8.00
C PRO A 35 3.95 -16.88 -6.72
N CYS A 36 4.26 -15.68 -6.24
CA CYS A 36 4.97 -15.49 -4.97
C CYS A 36 4.03 -15.61 -3.78
N SER A 37 4.60 -16.03 -2.64
CA SER A 37 3.88 -16.03 -1.36
C SER A 37 3.41 -14.62 -1.00
N VAL A 38 2.30 -14.53 -0.25
CA VAL A 38 1.73 -13.23 0.15
C VAL A 38 2.77 -12.45 0.94
N GLY A 39 2.99 -11.20 0.54
CA GLY A 39 3.98 -10.34 1.17
C GLY A 39 5.40 -10.50 0.62
N THR A 40 5.65 -11.37 -0.35
CA THR A 40 6.92 -11.47 -1.08
C THR A 40 6.86 -10.67 -2.36
N SER A 41 7.83 -9.78 -2.58
CA SER A 41 7.90 -9.01 -3.83
C SER A 41 8.29 -9.88 -5.01
N LEU A 42 7.74 -9.54 -6.18
CA LEU A 42 8.21 -10.04 -7.46
C LEU A 42 9.25 -9.06 -7.99
N VAL A 43 10.49 -9.51 -8.18
CA VAL A 43 11.64 -8.67 -8.58
C VAL A 43 12.34 -9.28 -9.79
N LEU A 44 13.17 -8.50 -10.49
CA LEU A 44 14.05 -9.09 -11.51
C LEU A 44 15.23 -9.79 -10.84
N ASP A 45 15.73 -10.83 -11.51
CA ASP A 45 17.05 -11.39 -11.22
C ASP A 45 18.16 -10.32 -11.36
N GLY A 46 19.35 -10.62 -10.85
CA GLY A 46 20.51 -9.71 -10.88
C GLY A 46 21.08 -9.47 -12.28
N CYS A 47 20.58 -10.16 -13.30
CA CYS A 47 20.85 -9.83 -14.70
C CYS A 47 19.80 -8.87 -15.30
N GLY A 48 18.74 -8.55 -14.55
CA GLY A 48 17.66 -7.69 -14.98
C GLY A 48 16.75 -8.35 -16.01
N CYS A 49 16.58 -9.67 -15.96
CA CYS A 49 15.93 -10.41 -17.02
C CYS A 49 14.66 -11.15 -16.64
N CYS A 50 14.74 -12.14 -15.77
CA CYS A 50 13.59 -12.94 -15.38
C CYS A 50 13.00 -12.45 -14.07
N LYS A 51 11.67 -12.45 -14.00
CA LYS A 51 10.95 -12.17 -12.76
C LYS A 51 11.03 -13.37 -11.83
N VAL A 52 11.50 -13.15 -10.62
CA VAL A 52 11.68 -14.14 -9.56
C VAL A 52 11.06 -13.63 -8.26
N CYS A 53 10.69 -14.55 -7.38
CA CYS A 53 10.26 -14.17 -6.05
C CYS A 53 11.47 -13.72 -5.24
N ALA A 54 11.38 -12.52 -4.67
CA ALA A 54 12.46 -11.95 -3.91
C ALA A 54 12.74 -12.75 -2.64
N ARG A 55 14.02 -12.96 -2.34
CA ARG A 55 14.45 -13.63 -1.11
C ARG A 55 14.18 -12.75 0.11
N GLN A 56 13.66 -13.36 1.16
CA GLN A 56 13.23 -12.70 2.40
C GLN A 56 14.34 -12.70 3.46
N LEU A 57 14.15 -11.97 4.55
CA LEU A 57 15.17 -11.83 5.61
C LEU A 57 15.63 -13.21 6.13
N GLY A 58 16.94 -13.42 6.17
CA GLY A 58 17.56 -14.67 6.62
C GLY A 58 17.59 -15.80 5.58
N GLU A 59 16.97 -15.63 4.41
CA GLU A 59 17.05 -16.61 3.33
C GLU A 59 18.38 -16.51 2.57
N PRO A 60 18.87 -17.63 1.98
CA PRO A 60 20.01 -17.59 1.09
C PRO A 60 19.66 -16.80 -0.19
N CYS A 61 20.57 -15.93 -0.59
CA CYS A 61 20.44 -15.10 -1.78
C CYS A 61 21.63 -15.28 -2.71
N SER A 62 21.39 -15.00 -3.98
CA SER A 62 22.43 -15.00 -5.01
C SER A 62 22.14 -13.91 -6.03
N MET A 63 23.01 -13.75 -7.01
CA MET A 63 22.74 -12.86 -8.14
C MET A 63 21.46 -13.24 -8.89
N LEU A 64 21.13 -14.52 -9.05
CA LEU A 64 19.91 -14.95 -9.74
C LEU A 64 18.67 -14.94 -8.84
N GLU A 65 18.88 -14.95 -7.53
CA GLU A 65 17.82 -14.97 -6.51
C GLU A 65 18.06 -13.82 -5.52
N PRO A 66 17.77 -12.57 -5.94
CA PRO A 66 18.07 -11.39 -5.14
C PRO A 66 17.09 -11.20 -3.98
N CYS A 67 17.53 -10.43 -2.98
CA CYS A 67 16.73 -10.07 -1.82
C CYS A 67 15.62 -9.06 -2.16
N ASP A 68 14.60 -9.01 -1.30
CA ASP A 68 13.47 -8.09 -1.42
C ASP A 68 13.87 -6.64 -1.10
N HIS A 69 14.31 -5.93 -2.13
CA HIS A 69 14.72 -4.53 -2.00
C HIS A 69 13.55 -3.59 -1.68
N HIS A 70 12.29 -3.97 -1.94
CA HIS A 70 11.12 -3.19 -1.49
C HIS A 70 10.96 -3.21 0.04
N LYS A 71 11.58 -4.19 0.71
CA LYS A 71 11.69 -4.31 2.17
C LYS A 71 13.04 -3.85 2.72
N GLU A 72 13.83 -3.14 1.91
CA GLU A 72 15.17 -2.66 2.28
C GLU A 72 16.13 -3.81 2.67
N LEU A 73 15.93 -4.99 2.08
CA LEU A 73 16.85 -6.13 2.23
C LEU A 73 17.98 -6.06 1.21
N TYR A 74 19.19 -6.39 1.65
CA TYR A 74 20.37 -6.53 0.81
C TYR A 74 21.00 -7.91 0.99
N CYS A 75 21.67 -8.41 -0.05
CA CYS A 75 22.36 -9.70 0.01
C CYS A 75 23.75 -9.52 0.62
N ASP A 76 23.98 -10.07 1.81
CA ASP A 76 25.28 -10.04 2.50
C ASP A 76 26.07 -11.32 2.20
N TYR A 77 27.16 -11.17 1.44
CA TYR A 77 28.06 -12.26 1.06
C TYR A 77 29.18 -12.50 2.08
N ALA A 78 29.27 -11.73 3.16
CA ALA A 78 30.36 -11.84 4.14
C ALA A 78 30.25 -13.06 5.06
N LEU A 79 29.09 -13.72 5.11
CA LEU A 79 28.80 -14.82 6.04
C LEU A 79 29.15 -16.22 5.50
N LEU A 80 29.32 -16.36 4.19
CA LEU A 80 29.56 -17.65 3.53
C LEU A 80 30.89 -17.61 2.76
N SER A 81 31.71 -18.66 2.90
CA SER A 81 33.01 -18.79 2.21
C SER A 81 32.89 -18.93 0.68
N ASP A 82 31.67 -19.15 0.18
CA ASP A 82 31.34 -19.26 -1.24
C ASP A 82 30.88 -17.90 -1.76
N THR A 83 31.63 -17.31 -2.70
CA THR A 83 31.40 -15.94 -3.19
C THR A 83 30.13 -15.78 -4.02
N GLN A 84 29.38 -16.86 -4.26
CA GLN A 84 28.17 -16.87 -5.10
C GLN A 84 26.86 -16.83 -4.30
N THR A 85 26.90 -17.12 -3.00
CA THR A 85 25.71 -17.20 -2.14
C THR A 85 25.89 -16.36 -0.90
N GLY A 86 24.98 -15.42 -0.65
CA GLY A 86 24.90 -14.62 0.56
C GLY A 86 23.65 -14.93 1.38
N ILE A 87 23.41 -14.15 2.43
CA ILE A 87 22.18 -14.18 3.22
C ILE A 87 21.48 -12.83 3.13
N CYS A 88 20.17 -12.81 2.96
CA CYS A 88 19.41 -11.56 2.98
C CYS A 88 19.42 -10.94 4.37
N MET A 89 20.03 -9.76 4.46
CA MET A 89 20.13 -8.97 5.67
C MET A 89 19.32 -7.69 5.50
N ALA A 90 18.76 -7.19 6.58
CA ALA A 90 18.17 -5.87 6.60
C ALA A 90 19.22 -4.83 6.93
N GLN A 91 19.07 -3.65 6.33
CA GLN A 91 19.88 -2.50 6.69
C GLN A 91 19.64 -2.10 8.17
N GLU A 92 20.64 -1.54 8.84
CA GLU A 92 20.49 -1.05 10.22
C GLU A 92 19.38 0.00 10.28
N GLY A 93 18.22 -0.42 10.79
CA GLY A 93 17.02 0.39 11.00
C GLY A 93 16.48 0.19 12.42
N GLN A 94 15.50 1.00 12.81
CA GLN A 94 14.84 0.81 14.11
C GLN A 94 14.10 -0.54 14.12
N THR A 95 14.22 -1.26 15.23
CA THR A 95 13.50 -2.52 15.44
C THR A 95 12.04 -2.23 15.82
N CYS A 96 11.13 -3.13 15.45
CA CYS A 96 9.74 -3.05 15.87
C CYS A 96 9.52 -3.92 17.11
N ASP A 97 8.76 -3.43 18.09
CA ASP A 97 8.29 -4.22 19.24
C ASP A 97 6.79 -4.50 19.05
N LEU A 98 6.43 -5.78 18.98
CA LEU A 98 5.04 -6.21 19.04
C LEU A 98 4.85 -7.22 20.18
N GLY A 99 4.33 -6.74 21.30
CA GLY A 99 4.01 -7.61 22.44
C GLY A 99 5.24 -8.17 23.15
N GLY A 100 6.36 -7.43 23.16
CA GLY A 100 7.63 -7.85 23.78
C GLY A 100 8.51 -8.70 22.87
N VAL A 101 8.06 -8.99 21.65
CA VAL A 101 8.87 -9.65 20.61
C VAL A 101 9.48 -8.57 19.72
N ILE A 102 10.80 -8.58 19.61
CA ILE A 102 11.56 -7.60 18.83
C ILE A 102 11.80 -8.16 17.43
N TYR A 103 11.31 -7.44 16.42
CA TYR A 103 11.47 -7.73 15.00
C TYR A 103 12.48 -6.77 14.39
N ARG A 104 13.39 -7.29 13.56
CA ARG A 104 14.33 -6.45 12.81
C ARG A 104 13.60 -5.75 11.66
N SER A 105 14.12 -4.59 11.23
CA SER A 105 13.68 -3.98 9.97
C SER A 105 13.76 -5.02 8.85
N GLY A 106 12.83 -5.04 7.90
CA GLY A 106 12.72 -6.05 6.85
C GLY A 106 12.17 -7.42 7.27
N GLU A 107 12.02 -7.71 8.58
CA GLU A 107 11.52 -8.99 9.07
C GLU A 107 10.02 -9.16 8.80
N SER A 108 9.64 -10.30 8.23
CA SER A 108 8.24 -10.66 7.98
C SER A 108 7.76 -11.67 9.00
N PHE A 109 6.57 -11.46 9.54
CA PHE A 109 6.01 -12.30 10.59
C PHE A 109 4.48 -12.42 10.45
N GLN A 110 3.93 -13.52 10.95
CA GLN A 110 2.50 -13.79 10.93
C GLN A 110 1.96 -13.79 12.37
N PRO A 111 1.47 -12.66 12.90
CA PRO A 111 1.01 -12.59 14.29
C PRO A 111 -0.24 -13.45 14.53
N ASN A 112 -1.03 -13.70 13.49
CA ASN A 112 -2.14 -14.64 13.50
C ASN A 112 -2.42 -15.12 12.07
N CYS A 113 -3.26 -16.15 11.94
CA CYS A 113 -3.56 -16.71 10.63
C CYS A 113 -4.26 -15.71 9.67
N LYS A 114 -4.87 -14.62 10.19
CA LYS A 114 -5.62 -13.61 9.41
C LYS A 114 -4.73 -12.47 8.87
N HIS A 115 -3.50 -12.30 9.36
CA HIS A 115 -2.64 -11.16 9.01
C HIS A 115 -1.19 -11.59 8.76
N HIS A 116 -0.59 -11.03 7.72
CA HIS A 116 0.85 -11.12 7.48
C HIS A 116 1.46 -9.73 7.58
N CYS A 117 2.52 -9.57 8.36
CA CYS A 117 3.10 -8.28 8.72
C CYS A 117 4.59 -8.20 8.39
N VAL A 118 5.08 -6.99 8.21
CA VAL A 118 6.50 -6.68 7.97
C VAL A 118 6.90 -5.51 8.86
N CYS A 119 8.03 -5.64 9.55
CA CYS A 119 8.66 -4.53 10.26
C CYS A 119 9.51 -3.71 9.27
N MET A 120 9.37 -2.39 9.25
CA MET A 120 10.19 -1.49 8.45
C MET A 120 10.55 -0.27 9.29
N ASN A 121 11.82 -0.16 9.68
CA ASN A 121 12.38 1.00 10.38
C ASN A 121 11.55 1.46 11.60
N GLY A 122 11.08 0.52 12.43
CA GLY A 122 10.30 0.79 13.63
C GLY A 122 8.78 0.81 13.42
N GLU A 123 8.31 0.75 12.17
CA GLU A 123 6.88 0.70 11.83
C GLU A 123 6.45 -0.70 11.37
N ILE A 124 5.25 -1.13 11.75
CA ILE A 124 4.70 -2.43 11.36
C ILE A 124 3.61 -2.23 10.30
N GLY A 125 3.82 -2.79 9.11
CA GLY A 125 2.82 -2.85 8.04
C GLY A 125 2.22 -4.24 7.91
N CYS A 126 0.89 -4.37 7.97
CA CYS A 126 0.20 -5.66 7.85
C CYS A 126 -0.77 -5.70 6.66
N VAL A 127 -0.87 -6.86 6.03
CA VAL A 127 -1.87 -7.18 5.00
C VAL A 127 -2.81 -8.30 5.48
N PRO A 128 -4.13 -8.20 5.21
CA PRO A 128 -5.06 -9.27 5.56
C PRO A 128 -4.86 -10.48 4.64
N MET A 129 -4.79 -11.67 5.24
CA MET A 129 -4.69 -12.96 4.54
C MET A 129 -6.06 -13.54 4.19
N CYS A 130 -7.11 -13.06 4.85
CA CYS A 130 -8.49 -13.47 4.59
C CYS A 130 -9.13 -12.56 3.53
N ALA A 131 -10.01 -13.15 2.72
CA ALA A 131 -10.86 -12.39 1.82
C ALA A 131 -11.72 -11.40 2.61
N SER A 132 -11.72 -10.14 2.18
CA SER A 132 -12.50 -9.06 2.79
C SER A 132 -13.73 -8.72 1.96
N ASP A 133 -14.17 -9.64 1.12
CA ASP A 133 -15.34 -9.50 0.26
C ASP A 133 -16.62 -9.41 1.10
N ILE A 134 -17.45 -8.43 0.75
CA ILE A 134 -18.74 -8.19 1.41
C ILE A 134 -19.80 -8.95 0.62
N ARG A 135 -20.47 -9.92 1.25
CA ARG A 135 -21.63 -10.57 0.66
C ARG A 135 -22.85 -9.72 0.96
N LEU A 136 -23.44 -9.13 -0.08
CA LEU A 136 -24.68 -8.38 0.03
C LEU A 136 -25.89 -9.32 0.06
N PRO A 137 -27.01 -8.86 0.64
CA PRO A 137 -28.29 -9.54 0.48
C PRO A 137 -28.62 -9.76 -0.99
N SER A 138 -28.84 -11.01 -1.36
CA SER A 138 -29.31 -11.41 -2.69
C SER A 138 -30.66 -12.12 -2.57
N PRO A 139 -31.41 -12.29 -3.67
CA PRO A 139 -32.65 -13.08 -3.65
C PRO A 139 -32.45 -14.49 -3.06
N ASP A 140 -31.28 -15.08 -3.28
CA ASP A 140 -30.90 -16.41 -2.77
C ASP A 140 -30.30 -16.38 -1.35
N CYS A 141 -30.00 -15.19 -0.82
CA CYS A 141 -29.35 -14.99 0.48
C CYS A 141 -29.75 -13.64 1.07
N PRO A 142 -30.99 -13.48 1.57
CA PRO A 142 -31.49 -12.20 2.05
C PRO A 142 -30.81 -11.74 3.35
N TYR A 143 -30.27 -12.67 4.15
CA TYR A 143 -29.59 -12.38 5.42
C TYR A 143 -28.19 -13.01 5.45
N PRO A 144 -27.22 -12.43 4.71
CA PRO A 144 -25.84 -12.88 4.76
C PRO A 144 -25.23 -12.51 6.12
N ARG A 145 -24.77 -13.52 6.85
CA ARG A 145 -24.09 -13.38 8.12
C ARG A 145 -22.68 -13.93 8.00
N ARG A 146 -21.70 -13.15 8.44
CA ARG A 146 -20.32 -13.64 8.56
C ARG A 146 -20.19 -14.39 9.88
N ILE A 147 -19.80 -15.66 9.81
CA ILE A 147 -19.61 -16.51 10.99
C ILE A 147 -18.20 -17.08 11.01
N GLN A 148 -17.66 -17.27 12.22
CA GLN A 148 -16.41 -18.00 12.41
C GLN A 148 -16.72 -19.50 12.40
N ILE A 149 -16.18 -20.23 11.43
CA ILE A 149 -16.32 -21.69 11.38
C ILE A 149 -15.19 -22.32 12.21
N PRO A 150 -15.50 -23.22 13.17
CA PRO A 150 -14.48 -23.93 13.94
C PRO A 150 -13.47 -24.64 13.02
N GLY A 151 -12.18 -24.43 13.28
CA GLY A 151 -11.09 -25.03 12.50
C GLY A 151 -10.71 -24.29 11.22
N LYS A 152 -11.48 -23.28 10.77
CA LYS A 152 -11.08 -22.38 9.68
C LYS A 152 -10.50 -21.09 10.24
N CYS A 153 -9.45 -20.58 9.59
CA CYS A 153 -8.86 -19.30 9.96
C CYS A 153 -9.82 -18.12 9.67
N CYS A 154 -10.32 -18.07 8.45
CA CYS A 154 -11.15 -16.99 7.95
C CYS A 154 -12.63 -17.23 8.24
N GLU A 155 -13.37 -16.14 8.41
CA GLU A 155 -14.81 -16.17 8.54
C GLU A 155 -15.45 -16.39 7.18
N GLU A 156 -16.57 -17.12 7.14
CA GLU A 156 -17.30 -17.40 5.91
C GLU A 156 -18.72 -16.81 6.00
N TRP A 157 -19.25 -16.51 4.83
CA TRP A 157 -20.61 -16.00 4.68
C TRP A 157 -21.62 -17.15 4.64
N VAL A 158 -22.47 -17.23 5.65
CA VAL A 158 -23.66 -18.08 5.66
C VAL A 158 -24.91 -17.24 5.43
N CYS A 159 -25.96 -17.87 4.91
CA CYS A 159 -27.27 -17.25 4.75
C CYS A 159 -28.17 -17.81 5.85
N GLU A 160 -28.67 -16.94 6.72
CA GLU A 160 -29.68 -17.35 7.69
C GLU A 160 -31.07 -17.29 7.05
N GLU A 161 -31.87 -18.32 7.34
CA GLU A 161 -33.32 -18.30 7.11
C GLU A 161 -33.97 -17.74 8.37
N ILE A 162 -34.90 -16.79 8.22
CA ILE A 162 -35.64 -16.22 9.35
C ILE A 162 -36.36 -17.35 10.10
N PRO A 163 -36.20 -17.49 11.43
CA PRO A 163 -37.09 -18.33 12.22
C PRO A 163 -38.52 -17.77 12.11
N GLN A 164 -39.48 -18.62 11.71
CA GLN A 164 -40.89 -18.24 11.64
C GLN A 164 -41.46 -17.91 13.03
N ASP A 165 -41.21 -16.69 13.51
CA ASP A 165 -42.13 -16.04 14.44
C ASP A 165 -41.97 -14.52 14.33
N HIS A 166 -43.09 -13.81 14.44
CA HIS A 166 -43.27 -12.37 14.20
C HIS A 166 -43.55 -11.95 12.74
N HIS A 167 -44.81 -12.16 12.37
CA HIS A 167 -45.59 -11.26 11.51
C HIS A 167 -45.30 -9.79 11.83
N TYR A 168 -44.56 -9.06 10.98
CA TYR A 168 -44.84 -7.64 10.68
C TYR A 168 -44.31 -7.29 9.28
N GLN A 169 -45.29 -7.07 8.39
CA GLN A 169 -45.25 -6.46 7.05
C GLN A 169 -43.89 -6.14 6.44
N SER A 170 -43.37 -7.10 5.67
CA SER A 170 -42.59 -6.79 4.47
C SER A 170 -43.53 -6.07 3.50
N VAL A 171 -43.19 -4.82 3.15
CA VAL A 171 -43.85 -4.11 2.06
C VAL A 171 -43.50 -4.82 0.77
N ILE A 172 -44.30 -5.83 0.39
CA ILE A 172 -44.31 -6.36 -0.96
C ILE A 172 -44.73 -5.20 -1.85
N ALA A 173 -43.79 -4.75 -2.69
CA ALA A 173 -44.10 -3.86 -3.80
C ALA A 173 -45.26 -4.48 -4.59
N VAL A 174 -46.40 -3.79 -4.56
CA VAL A 174 -47.58 -4.16 -5.33
C VAL A 174 -47.19 -4.16 -6.80
N PHE A 175 -47.08 -5.35 -7.39
CA PHE A 175 -46.96 -5.53 -8.83
C PHE A 175 -48.21 -4.95 -9.50
N ARG A 176 -48.14 -3.68 -9.91
CA ARG A 176 -49.10 -3.12 -10.87
C ARG A 176 -48.71 -3.66 -12.24
N LYS A 177 -49.59 -4.47 -12.84
CA LYS A 177 -49.49 -4.87 -14.25
C LYS A 177 -49.51 -3.60 -15.12
N ALA A 178 -48.35 -3.17 -15.60
CA ALA A 178 -48.21 -2.18 -16.66
C ALA A 178 -48.25 -2.89 -18.03
N PRO A 179 -48.72 -2.22 -19.10
CA PRO A 179 -48.96 -2.82 -20.40
C PRO A 179 -47.64 -3.18 -21.13
N PRO A 180 -47.70 -4.07 -22.14
CA PRO A 180 -46.50 -4.63 -22.75
C PRO A 180 -45.96 -3.64 -23.76
N ASN A 181 -45.02 -2.77 -23.38
CA ASN A 181 -44.13 -2.09 -24.32
C ASN A 181 -42.87 -1.57 -23.62
N GLY A 182 -41.72 -2.15 -24.01
CA GLY A 182 -40.38 -1.58 -23.79
C GLY A 182 -39.64 -2.12 -22.57
N LEU A 183 -38.86 -3.20 -22.73
CA LEU A 183 -37.73 -3.48 -21.84
C LEU A 183 -36.70 -2.36 -22.02
N LEU A 184 -36.72 -1.37 -21.13
CA LEU A 184 -35.49 -0.67 -20.77
C LEU A 184 -34.96 -1.36 -19.53
N THR A 185 -33.80 -2.00 -19.67
CA THR A 185 -33.02 -2.55 -18.56
C THR A 185 -32.79 -1.42 -17.55
N GLU A 186 -33.56 -1.38 -16.46
CA GLU A 186 -33.30 -0.44 -15.37
C GLU A 186 -31.90 -0.73 -14.82
N SER A 187 -31.02 0.26 -14.91
CA SER A 187 -29.66 0.15 -14.45
C SER A 187 -29.67 0.22 -12.92
N PRO A 188 -28.88 -0.58 -12.19
CA PRO A 188 -28.75 -0.48 -10.73
C PRO A 188 -28.38 0.94 -10.21
N ARG A 189 -27.93 1.83 -11.10
CA ARG A 189 -27.68 3.25 -10.79
C ARG A 189 -28.94 4.10 -10.64
N ASP A 190 -30.06 3.72 -11.28
CA ASP A 190 -31.22 4.61 -11.41
C ASP A 190 -31.95 4.84 -10.07
N ASN A 191 -31.71 3.98 -9.07
CA ASN A 191 -32.22 4.10 -7.69
C ASN A 191 -31.10 4.20 -6.63
N CYS A 192 -29.87 4.52 -7.03
CA CYS A 192 -28.73 4.54 -6.10
C CYS A 192 -28.68 5.82 -5.26
N ILE A 193 -28.93 5.71 -3.95
CA ILE A 193 -28.67 6.81 -3.01
C ILE A 193 -27.17 6.85 -2.72
N VAL A 194 -26.46 7.75 -3.40
CA VAL A 194 -25.02 7.87 -3.24
C VAL A 194 -24.66 8.42 -1.86
N GLN A 195 -23.90 7.62 -1.11
CA GLN A 195 -23.30 7.94 0.17
C GLN A 195 -21.79 7.84 0.02
N THR A 196 -21.11 8.98 0.17
CA THR A 196 -19.66 9.04 0.15
C THR A 196 -19.18 9.74 1.41
N THR A 197 -18.35 9.04 2.18
CA THR A 197 -17.65 9.63 3.32
C THR A 197 -16.52 10.54 2.85
N GLU A 198 -16.16 11.51 3.68
CA GLU A 198 -14.91 12.26 3.48
C GLU A 198 -13.70 11.33 3.56
N TRP A 199 -12.59 11.76 2.95
CA TRP A 199 -11.33 11.03 3.07
C TRP A 199 -10.84 11.09 4.51
N SER A 200 -10.32 9.97 5.01
CA SER A 200 -9.58 9.93 6.27
C SER A 200 -8.37 10.85 6.21
N GLU A 201 -7.86 11.20 7.38
CA GLU A 201 -6.53 11.79 7.49
C GLU A 201 -5.47 10.85 6.89
N CYS A 202 -4.35 11.44 6.48
CA CYS A 202 -3.24 10.67 5.94
C CYS A 202 -2.59 9.88 7.08
N SER A 203 -2.33 8.59 6.87
CA SER A 203 -1.69 7.74 7.87
C SER A 203 -0.31 8.22 8.32
N ALA A 204 0.33 9.11 7.54
CA ALA A 204 1.62 9.70 7.85
C ALA A 204 1.55 11.23 7.75
N THR A 205 2.19 11.92 8.70
CA THR A 205 2.24 13.39 8.75
C THR A 205 3.33 13.99 7.85
N CYS A 206 4.28 13.17 7.40
CA CYS A 206 5.26 13.48 6.37
C CYS A 206 5.53 12.21 5.54
N GLY A 207 6.17 12.36 4.37
CA GLY A 207 6.40 11.24 3.47
C GLY A 207 5.10 10.73 2.86
N MET A 208 5.16 9.53 2.30
CA MET A 208 3.96 8.90 1.74
C MET A 208 3.20 8.11 2.80
N GLY A 209 1.89 8.21 2.73
CA GLY A 209 0.96 7.42 3.52
C GLY A 209 -0.27 7.06 2.71
N VAL A 210 -1.30 6.58 3.41
CA VAL A 210 -2.57 6.16 2.81
C VAL A 210 -3.71 6.93 3.46
N SER A 211 -4.66 7.38 2.63
CA SER A 211 -5.96 7.87 3.07
C SER A 211 -7.04 7.01 2.46
N SER A 212 -8.11 6.78 3.22
CA SER A 212 -9.21 5.88 2.82
C SER A 212 -10.56 6.55 3.01
N ARG A 213 -11.54 6.14 2.22
CA ARG A 213 -12.95 6.51 2.38
C ARG A 213 -13.83 5.32 2.03
N VAL A 214 -15.07 5.37 2.48
CA VAL A 214 -16.13 4.45 2.07
C VAL A 214 -17.10 5.18 1.15
N THR A 215 -17.43 4.58 0.01
CA THR A 215 -18.40 5.12 -0.96
C THR A 215 -19.18 3.99 -1.62
N ASN A 216 -20.42 4.24 -2.00
CA ASN A 216 -21.19 3.36 -2.89
C ASN A 216 -21.34 3.94 -4.32
N ASP A 217 -20.55 4.96 -4.68
CA ASP A 217 -20.51 5.54 -6.03
C ASP A 217 -19.73 4.63 -6.99
N ASN A 218 -20.33 3.49 -7.30
CA ASN A 218 -19.86 2.57 -8.33
C ASN A 218 -21.05 2.09 -9.18
N GLN A 219 -20.76 1.37 -10.27
CA GLN A 219 -21.78 0.89 -11.21
C GLN A 219 -22.85 0.01 -10.55
N HIS A 220 -22.51 -0.62 -9.43
CA HIS A 220 -23.35 -1.59 -8.75
C HIS A 220 -24.03 -1.01 -7.49
N CYS A 221 -23.81 0.27 -7.17
CA CYS A 221 -24.27 0.94 -5.95
C CYS A 221 -23.87 0.24 -4.64
N GLN A 222 -22.69 -0.37 -4.59
CA GLN A 222 -22.24 -1.17 -3.43
C GLN A 222 -21.21 -0.42 -2.60
N LEU A 223 -21.34 -0.44 -1.28
CA LEU A 223 -20.36 0.18 -0.39
C LEU A 223 -18.99 -0.51 -0.54
N GLU A 224 -18.01 0.26 -1.00
CA GLU A 224 -16.62 -0.15 -1.13
C GLU A 224 -15.70 0.80 -0.36
N ARG A 225 -14.60 0.25 0.14
CA ARG A 225 -13.51 1.05 0.69
C ARG A 225 -12.56 1.43 -0.43
N GLN A 226 -12.47 2.72 -0.71
CA GLN A 226 -11.49 3.28 -1.62
C GLN A 226 -10.28 3.78 -0.83
N SER A 227 -9.08 3.45 -1.31
CA SER A 227 -7.83 3.96 -0.76
C SER A 227 -7.06 4.76 -1.82
N ARG A 228 -6.34 5.79 -1.38
CA ARG A 228 -5.43 6.59 -2.21
C ARG A 228 -4.15 6.90 -1.44
N ILE A 229 -3.05 7.00 -2.17
CA ILE A 229 -1.77 7.46 -1.63
C ILE A 229 -1.89 8.94 -1.29
N CYS A 230 -1.37 9.35 -0.15
CA CYS A 230 -1.30 10.75 0.28
C CYS A 230 0.13 11.13 0.65
N MET A 231 0.50 12.39 0.40
CA MET A 231 1.78 12.95 0.83
C MET A 231 1.51 14.38 1.32
N VAL A 232 1.43 14.56 2.64
CA VAL A 232 1.13 15.87 3.24
C VAL A 232 2.30 16.83 3.02
N ARG A 233 3.52 16.34 3.23
CA ARG A 233 4.79 17.07 3.09
C ARG A 233 5.98 16.09 3.02
N PRO A 234 7.12 16.45 2.42
CA PRO A 234 8.33 15.65 2.51
C PRO A 234 8.94 15.72 3.92
N CYS A 235 9.48 14.63 4.45
CA CYS A 235 10.05 14.61 5.81
C CYS A 235 11.31 15.50 5.94
N ASN A 236 12.19 15.52 4.93
CA ASN A 236 13.44 16.29 4.97
C ASN A 236 13.32 17.73 4.45
N SER A 237 12.12 18.33 4.50
CA SER A 237 11.89 19.65 3.91
C SER A 237 12.06 20.79 4.92
N GLN A 238 13.02 21.70 4.66
CA GLN A 238 13.26 22.90 5.47
C GLN A 238 12.22 24.00 5.20
N GLN A 239 10.93 23.67 5.34
CA GLN A 239 9.82 24.56 4.97
C GLN A 239 9.72 25.81 5.86
N GLU A 240 10.33 25.77 7.05
CA GLU A 240 10.45 26.93 7.95
C GLU A 240 11.18 28.09 7.27
N LYS A 241 12.15 27.80 6.40
CA LYS A 241 12.91 28.82 5.65
C LYS A 241 12.07 29.53 4.59
N GLU A 242 10.93 28.95 4.19
CA GLU A 242 10.00 29.56 3.24
C GLU A 242 9.02 30.54 3.91
N ILE A 243 9.03 30.62 5.24
CA ILE A 243 8.19 31.56 5.98
C ILE A 243 8.69 32.98 5.72
N LYS A 244 7.87 33.78 5.05
CA LYS A 244 8.17 35.20 4.77
C LYS A 244 8.32 35.97 6.09
N LYS A 245 9.26 36.93 6.12
CA LYS A 245 9.47 37.82 7.28
C LYS A 245 8.13 38.43 7.74
N GLY A 246 7.84 38.30 9.04
CA GLY A 246 6.60 38.77 9.66
C GLY A 246 5.42 37.80 9.64
N LYS A 247 5.52 36.65 8.95
CA LYS A 247 4.53 35.56 9.04
C LYS A 247 5.03 34.49 10.02
N LYS A 248 4.08 33.77 10.62
CA LYS A 248 4.35 32.62 11.50
C LYS A 248 4.10 31.27 10.83
N CYS A 249 3.47 31.27 9.65
CA CYS A 249 3.14 30.07 8.91
C CYS A 249 3.37 30.25 7.41
N VAL A 250 3.69 29.14 6.75
CA VAL A 250 3.50 28.95 5.32
C VAL A 250 2.41 27.90 5.13
N ARG A 251 1.29 28.24 4.49
CA ARG A 251 0.11 27.37 4.48
C ARG A 251 0.20 26.27 3.43
N THR A 252 0.45 26.65 2.18
CA THR A 252 0.43 25.72 1.04
C THR A 252 1.62 26.00 0.12
N PRO A 253 2.85 25.70 0.58
CA PRO A 253 4.03 25.86 -0.27
C PRO A 253 3.93 24.95 -1.49
N LYS A 254 4.44 25.44 -2.63
CA LYS A 254 4.57 24.67 -3.86
C LYS A 254 5.98 24.10 -3.90
N ALA A 255 6.13 22.84 -4.32
CA ALA A 255 7.44 22.24 -4.50
C ALA A 255 8.35 23.16 -5.32
N GLN A 256 9.56 23.44 -4.81
CA GLN A 256 10.51 24.35 -5.45
C GLN A 256 10.88 23.87 -6.86
N ARG A 257 11.16 22.57 -6.97
CA ARG A 257 11.46 21.87 -8.23
C ARG A 257 10.40 20.81 -8.50
N ALA A 258 10.25 20.45 -9.77
CA ALA A 258 9.46 19.29 -10.11
C ALA A 258 10.21 18.03 -9.63
N MET A 259 9.48 17.06 -9.08
CA MET A 259 10.03 15.84 -8.51
C MET A 259 9.22 14.63 -8.98
N ARG A 260 9.84 13.46 -8.94
CA ARG A 260 9.13 12.18 -9.07
C ARG A 260 8.61 11.77 -7.70
N PHE A 261 7.49 11.06 -7.67
CA PHE A 261 7.06 10.35 -6.47
C PHE A 261 7.74 8.99 -6.47
N GLU A 262 8.14 8.51 -5.30
CA GLU A 262 8.81 7.22 -5.11
C GLU A 262 7.94 6.36 -4.22
N LEU A 263 7.52 5.18 -4.68
CA LEU A 263 6.70 4.22 -3.95
C LEU A 263 7.33 2.84 -4.04
N SER A 264 7.77 2.29 -2.91
CA SER A 264 8.34 0.93 -2.84
C SER A 264 9.42 0.71 -3.91
N GLY A 265 10.41 1.60 -4.00
CA GLY A 265 11.48 1.52 -5.01
C GLY A 265 11.10 1.97 -6.43
N CYS A 266 9.81 2.12 -6.74
CA CYS A 266 9.33 2.55 -8.06
C CYS A 266 9.18 4.08 -8.15
N SER A 267 9.46 4.66 -9.32
CA SER A 267 9.37 6.10 -9.55
C SER A 267 8.21 6.48 -10.47
N SER A 268 7.55 7.61 -10.20
CA SER A 268 6.49 8.10 -11.08
C SER A 268 7.03 8.41 -12.47
N ALA A 269 6.30 8.03 -13.53
CA ALA A 269 6.71 8.19 -14.91
C ALA A 269 6.90 9.67 -15.30
N ARG A 270 6.08 10.56 -14.73
CA ARG A 270 6.13 12.02 -14.94
C ARG A 270 6.75 12.72 -13.73
N LEU A 271 7.32 13.89 -13.95
CA LEU A 271 7.66 14.81 -12.86
C LEU A 271 6.44 15.66 -12.51
N TYR A 272 6.20 15.82 -11.22
CA TYR A 272 5.11 16.61 -10.67
C TYR A 272 5.68 17.81 -9.91
N LYS A 273 4.95 18.93 -9.93
CA LYS A 273 5.24 20.09 -9.07
C LYS A 273 4.11 20.26 -8.04
N PRO A 274 3.99 19.32 -7.09
CA PRO A 274 2.87 19.28 -6.15
C PRO A 274 2.90 20.46 -5.19
N LYS A 275 1.77 20.67 -4.52
CA LYS A 275 1.69 21.52 -3.34
C LYS A 275 1.70 20.64 -2.10
N PHE A 276 2.25 21.16 -1.02
CA PHE A 276 2.31 20.50 0.27
C PHE A 276 1.61 21.35 1.32
N CYS A 277 1.33 20.77 2.48
CA CYS A 277 0.96 21.54 3.67
C CYS A 277 2.21 21.94 4.43
N GLY A 278 2.26 23.23 4.78
CA GLY A 278 3.43 23.80 5.41
C GLY A 278 3.47 23.63 6.91
N VAL A 279 4.33 24.44 7.52
CA VAL A 279 4.58 24.43 8.96
C VAL A 279 4.33 25.82 9.54
N CYS A 280 4.03 25.83 10.83
CA CYS A 280 3.84 27.03 11.62
C CYS A 280 4.76 27.01 12.82
N THR A 281 5.22 28.19 13.24
CA THR A 281 6.07 28.38 14.42
C THR A 281 5.28 28.80 15.66
N ASP A 282 3.95 28.86 15.57
CA ASP A 282 3.04 29.31 16.64
C ASP A 282 2.07 28.22 17.12
N ASN A 283 2.53 26.97 17.18
CA ASN A 283 1.77 25.80 17.66
C ASN A 283 0.47 25.54 16.88
N ARG A 284 0.46 25.90 15.60
CA ARG A 284 -0.57 25.46 14.65
C ARG A 284 -0.05 24.33 13.80
N CYS A 285 -0.91 23.40 13.46
CA CYS A 285 -0.66 22.40 12.42
C CYS A 285 -1.37 22.84 11.15
N CYS A 286 -0.81 22.48 10.00
CA CYS A 286 -1.45 22.70 8.72
C CYS A 286 -1.85 21.36 8.10
N THR A 287 -3.14 21.17 7.87
CA THR A 287 -3.72 19.94 7.31
C THR A 287 -4.32 20.20 5.92
N PRO A 288 -4.47 19.16 5.08
CA PRO A 288 -5.12 19.30 3.78
C PRO A 288 -6.58 19.77 3.92
N HIS A 289 -6.95 20.85 3.23
CA HIS A 289 -8.32 21.40 3.25
C HIS A 289 -9.09 21.07 1.97
N SER A 290 -8.44 21.25 0.81
CA SER A 290 -9.02 20.87 -0.47
C SER A 290 -8.00 20.04 -1.23
N THR A 291 -8.43 18.86 -1.67
CA THR A 291 -7.60 17.87 -2.35
C THR A 291 -8.33 17.36 -3.58
N ILE A 292 -7.57 16.93 -4.58
CA ILE A 292 -8.09 16.14 -5.70
C ILE A 292 -7.39 14.79 -5.70
N THR A 293 -8.07 13.78 -6.23
CA THR A 293 -7.45 12.47 -6.48
C THR A 293 -7.15 12.37 -7.97
N ALA A 294 -5.93 12.00 -8.33
CA ALA A 294 -5.55 11.71 -9.71
C ALA A 294 -4.74 10.42 -9.77
N GLU A 295 -4.83 9.71 -10.89
CA GLU A 295 -4.02 8.50 -11.10
C GLU A 295 -2.60 8.86 -11.53
N VAL A 296 -1.63 8.18 -10.92
CA VAL A 296 -0.21 8.35 -11.16
C VAL A 296 0.36 7.01 -11.62
N GLU A 297 1.04 7.03 -12.77
CA GLU A 297 1.80 5.91 -13.31
C GLU A 297 3.15 5.84 -12.62
N PHE A 298 3.48 4.68 -12.06
CA PHE A 298 4.79 4.34 -11.51
C PHE A 298 5.48 3.35 -12.42
N ARG A 299 6.80 3.51 -12.57
CA ARG A 299 7.69 2.62 -13.28
C ARG A 299 8.77 2.14 -12.32
N CYS A 300 8.88 0.84 -12.19
CA CYS A 300 9.89 0.22 -11.35
C CYS A 300 11.16 -0.08 -12.17
N PRO A 301 12.34 -0.16 -11.54
CA PRO A 301 13.57 -0.63 -12.19
C PRO A 301 13.40 -1.97 -12.92
N GLU A 302 12.46 -2.79 -12.44
CA GLU A 302 12.09 -4.11 -12.94
C GLU A 302 11.33 -4.10 -14.27
N GLY A 303 11.02 -2.92 -14.82
CA GLY A 303 10.20 -2.75 -16.01
C GLY A 303 8.69 -2.81 -15.75
N ASP A 304 8.28 -3.00 -14.49
CA ASP A 304 6.87 -2.99 -14.09
C ASP A 304 6.26 -1.60 -14.13
N ILE A 305 5.01 -1.54 -14.61
CA ILE A 305 4.22 -0.32 -14.70
C ILE A 305 2.89 -0.55 -14.00
N PHE A 306 2.57 0.31 -13.03
CA PHE A 306 1.28 0.27 -12.35
C PHE A 306 0.73 1.67 -12.08
N MET A 307 -0.59 1.73 -11.91
CA MET A 307 -1.32 2.97 -11.62
C MET A 307 -1.75 3.00 -10.16
N LYS A 308 -1.57 4.15 -9.49
CA LYS A 308 -2.13 4.37 -8.15
C LYS A 308 -2.88 5.69 -8.10
N LYS A 309 -4.03 5.68 -7.41
CA LYS A 309 -4.77 6.90 -7.05
C LYS A 309 -3.95 7.66 -6.00
N MET A 310 -3.63 8.92 -6.30
CA MET A 310 -2.83 9.79 -5.43
C MET A 310 -3.55 11.10 -5.13
N MET A 311 -3.41 11.55 -3.90
CA MET A 311 -3.92 12.83 -3.42
C MET A 311 -3.01 13.98 -3.85
N PHE A 312 -3.58 14.96 -4.55
CA PHE A 312 -2.93 16.24 -4.86
C PHE A 312 -3.60 17.36 -4.07
N ILE A 313 -2.81 18.01 -3.23
CA ILE A 313 -3.27 19.12 -2.39
C ILE A 313 -3.50 20.37 -3.26
N LYS A 314 -4.69 20.98 -3.14
CA LYS A 314 -4.99 22.28 -3.75
C LYS A 314 -4.71 23.41 -2.77
N THR A 315 -5.18 23.25 -1.52
CA THR A 315 -5.04 24.19 -0.41
C THR A 315 -4.98 23.45 0.92
N CYS A 316 -4.26 24.00 1.89
CA CYS A 316 -4.25 23.54 3.29
C CYS A 316 -4.91 24.58 4.20
N SER A 317 -5.33 24.19 5.39
CA SER A 317 -5.75 25.11 6.46
C SER A 317 -4.83 24.93 7.66
N CYS A 318 -4.59 25.98 8.45
CA CYS A 318 -3.80 25.87 9.68
C CYS A 318 -4.66 26.22 10.90
N HIS A 319 -4.67 25.33 11.88
CA HIS A 319 -5.53 25.38 13.07
C HIS A 319 -4.76 24.88 14.30
N HIS A 320 -5.38 25.01 15.48
CA HIS A 320 -4.80 24.55 16.75
C HIS A 320 -5.23 23.11 17.12
N ASP A 321 -6.27 22.59 16.47
CA ASP A 321 -6.75 21.22 16.70
C ASP A 321 -5.86 20.21 15.98
N CYS A 322 -4.69 19.95 16.54
CA CYS A 322 -3.69 19.12 15.89
C CYS A 322 -3.93 17.64 16.18
N PRO A 323 -3.77 16.75 15.18
CA PRO A 323 -3.78 15.32 15.40
C PRO A 323 -2.73 15.01 16.49
N GLN A 324 -3.17 14.46 17.62
CA GLN A 324 -2.25 14.00 18.65
C GLN A 324 -1.37 12.89 18.04
N ASP A 325 -0.07 12.91 18.34
CA ASP A 325 0.86 11.86 17.92
C ASP A 325 0.28 10.48 18.25
N ASN A 326 0.45 9.55 17.30
CA ASN A 326 -0.03 8.16 17.28
C ASN A 326 -0.03 7.46 18.65
N ASP A 327 -1.06 7.69 19.46
CA ASP A 327 -1.42 6.79 20.53
C ASP A 327 -2.26 5.68 19.91
N ILE A 328 -1.65 4.50 19.75
CA ILE A 328 -2.27 3.27 19.22
C ILE A 328 -3.61 2.96 19.91
N PHE A 329 -3.82 3.46 21.13
CA PHE A 329 -5.05 3.27 21.92
C PHE A 329 -6.18 4.27 21.63
N LEU A 330 -5.93 5.34 20.84
CA LEU A 330 -6.94 6.32 20.44
C LEU A 330 -7.30 6.26 18.95
N ALA A 331 -6.56 5.48 18.15
CA ALA A 331 -6.86 5.21 16.74
C ALA A 331 -8.03 4.21 16.53
N SER A 332 -8.83 3.96 17.57
CA SER A 332 -10.18 3.47 17.35
C SER A 332 -10.99 4.66 16.84
N ASN A 333 -11.51 4.56 15.61
CA ASN A 333 -12.55 5.44 15.09
C ASN A 333 -13.75 5.43 16.05
N THR A 334 -13.67 6.17 17.15
CA THR A 334 -14.80 6.54 17.99
C THR A 334 -15.37 7.80 17.38
N ARG A 335 -16.13 7.60 16.30
CA ARG A 335 -17.24 8.51 16.05
C ARG A 335 -18.17 8.34 17.26
N LYS A 336 -18.12 9.26 18.22
CA LYS A 336 -19.20 9.42 19.18
C LYS A 336 -20.47 9.68 18.37
N MET A 337 -21.35 8.69 18.30
CA MET A 337 -22.74 8.93 17.95
C MET A 337 -23.36 9.65 19.15
N ASN A 338 -23.16 10.97 19.23
CA ASN A 338 -24.00 11.82 20.06
C ASN A 338 -25.25 12.13 19.24
N GLY A 339 -26.45 11.82 19.76
CA GLY A 339 -27.64 12.57 19.37
C GLY A 339 -28.97 11.86 19.14
N ASP A 340 -29.20 10.59 19.54
CA ASP A 340 -30.56 9.99 19.48
C ASP A 340 -30.97 9.36 20.82
N TYR A 341 -30.90 10.14 21.89
CA TYR A 341 -31.73 9.94 23.08
C TYR A 341 -32.09 11.33 23.60
N ASP A 342 -33.19 11.87 23.08
CA ASP A 342 -34.16 12.67 23.83
C ASP A 342 -35.31 13.04 22.89
N ASN A 343 -36.39 12.30 23.01
CA ASN A 343 -37.74 12.84 22.85
C ASN A 343 -38.67 12.01 23.74
N ASP A 344 -38.58 12.30 25.04
CA ASP A 344 -39.73 12.17 25.93
C ASP A 344 -40.66 13.36 25.67
N MET A 345 -41.84 13.09 25.11
CA MET A 345 -43.14 13.57 25.60
C MET A 345 -44.30 12.91 24.84
#